data_AF-A0A3B9NQY3-F1
#
_entry.id   AF-A0A3B9NQY3-F1
#
_cell.length_a   1.000
_cell.length_b   1.000
_cell.length_c   1.000
_cell.angle_alpha   90.00
_cell.angle_beta   90.00
_cell.angle_gamma   90.00
#
_symmetry.space_group_name_H-M   'P 1'
#
loop_
_entity.id
_entity.type
_entity.pdbx_description
1 polymer ?
#
loop_
_entity_poly.entity_id
_entity_poly.type
_entity_poly.pdbx_seq_one_letter_code
_entity_poly.pdbx_strand_id
1 'polypeptide(L)'
;MKRKPPNPKQPVSRLFSYLAGLASGLFLAFLYALVTSQPPPDAPATDPEPVPAQNIELKTERIDWSFYDLFPKAEVANVGGYQRAKREDDPKPTYHLQAGSFNLPRDADERRAELLLLGLTAFIETKPINGVTWHRVMIGPFDSDTNLSRAQSLLAANNFESIPISNKP
;
A
#
# COMPACT_ATOMS: atom_id res chain seq x y z
N MET A 1 57.92 7.77 -38.27
CA MET A 1 56.81 8.70 -37.96
C MET A 1 55.57 8.26 -38.73
N LYS A 2 54.52 7.76 -38.07
CA LYS A 2 53.25 7.38 -38.72
C LYS A 2 52.20 8.46 -38.42
N ARG A 3 51.73 9.17 -39.45
CA ARG A 3 50.64 10.17 -39.33
C ARG A 3 49.30 9.44 -39.41
N LYS A 4 48.45 9.64 -38.40
CA LYS A 4 47.07 9.12 -38.30
C LYS A 4 46.17 9.89 -39.30
N PRO A 5 45.24 9.25 -40.03
CA PRO A 5 44.35 9.96 -40.94
C PRO A 5 43.24 10.72 -40.17
N PRO A 6 42.68 11.80 -40.75
CA PRO A 6 41.64 12.59 -40.10
C PRO A 6 40.27 11.90 -40.18
N ASN A 7 39.50 12.03 -39.09
CA ASN A 7 38.16 11.46 -38.94
C ASN A 7 37.12 12.33 -39.69
N PRO A 8 36.24 11.78 -40.56
CA PRO A 8 35.23 12.59 -41.22
C PRO A 8 34.10 12.93 -40.24
N LYS A 9 33.78 14.22 -40.10
CA LYS A 9 32.61 14.69 -39.35
C LYS A 9 31.35 14.25 -40.10
N GLN A 10 30.52 13.42 -39.47
CA GLN A 10 29.25 12.98 -40.06
C GLN A 10 28.31 14.19 -40.25
N PRO A 11 27.66 14.32 -41.42
CA PRO A 11 26.69 15.39 -41.64
C PRO A 11 25.45 15.06 -40.81
N VAL A 12 25.21 15.83 -39.76
CA VAL A 12 23.95 15.74 -39.00
C VAL A 12 22.80 16.00 -39.97
N SER A 13 22.04 14.93 -40.23
CA SER A 13 20.94 14.93 -41.17
C SER A 13 19.92 15.97 -40.73
N ARG A 14 19.57 16.89 -41.63
CA ARG A 14 18.59 17.96 -41.43
C ARG A 14 17.23 17.42 -40.94
N LEU A 15 16.95 16.15 -41.17
CA LEU A 15 15.76 15.46 -40.68
C LEU A 15 15.71 15.36 -39.15
N PHE A 16 16.86 15.22 -38.46
CA PHE A 16 16.92 15.19 -37.00
C PHE A 16 16.55 16.55 -36.38
N SER A 17 16.88 17.67 -37.03
CA SER A 17 16.42 19.00 -36.55
C SER A 17 14.91 19.20 -36.70
N TYR A 18 14.29 18.65 -37.76
CA TYR A 18 12.83 18.69 -37.90
C TYR A 18 12.11 17.82 -36.86
N LEU A 19 12.64 16.61 -36.60
CA LEU A 19 12.11 15.70 -35.57
C LEU A 19 12.23 16.28 -34.16
N ALA A 20 13.36 16.91 -33.84
CA ALA A 20 13.56 17.58 -32.55
C ALA A 20 12.60 18.77 -32.36
N GLY A 21 12.37 19.57 -33.40
CA GLY A 21 11.41 20.68 -33.37
C GLY A 21 9.96 20.22 -33.18
N LEU A 22 9.55 19.17 -33.89
CA LEU A 22 8.19 18.60 -33.79
C LEU A 22 7.93 18.00 -32.40
N ALA A 23 8.91 17.29 -31.83
CA ALA A 23 8.81 16.75 -30.48
C ALA A 23 8.69 17.87 -29.43
N SER A 24 9.49 18.94 -29.54
CA SER A 24 9.40 20.09 -28.64
C SER A 24 8.05 20.81 -28.76
N GLY A 25 7.52 20.96 -29.98
CA GLY A 25 6.21 21.58 -30.21
C GLY A 25 5.07 20.77 -29.59
N LEU A 26 5.05 19.45 -29.78
CA LEU A 26 4.06 18.57 -29.15
C LEU A 26 4.17 18.58 -27.63
N PHE A 27 5.39 18.64 -27.09
CA PHE A 27 5.61 18.69 -25.65
C PHE A 27 5.09 20.01 -25.04
N LEU A 28 5.35 21.16 -25.66
CA LEU A 28 4.79 22.44 -25.20
C LEU A 28 3.27 22.51 -25.36
N ALA A 29 2.72 21.99 -26.46
CA ALA A 29 1.27 21.92 -26.67
C ALA A 29 0.60 21.01 -25.61
N PHE A 30 1.25 19.91 -25.23
CA PHE A 30 0.77 19.01 -24.18
C PHE A 30 0.83 19.65 -22.79
N LEU A 31 1.91 20.38 -22.46
CA LEU A 31 1.97 21.16 -21.22
C LEU A 31 0.92 22.27 -21.19
N TYR A 32 0.70 22.96 -22.31
CA TYR A 32 -0.36 23.96 -22.43
C TYR A 32 -1.76 23.35 -22.26
N ALA A 33 -1.99 22.16 -22.82
CA ALA A 33 -3.23 21.41 -22.62
C ALA A 33 -3.43 21.00 -21.16
N LEU A 34 -2.39 20.52 -20.46
CA LEU A 34 -2.48 20.20 -19.02
C LEU A 34 -2.82 21.42 -18.15
N VAL A 35 -2.28 22.60 -18.50
CA VAL A 35 -2.60 23.86 -17.79
C VAL A 35 -4.02 24.33 -18.09
N THR A 36 -4.50 24.16 -19.33
CA THR A 36 -5.82 24.63 -19.78
C THR A 36 -6.95 23.64 -19.47
N SER A 37 -6.66 22.35 -19.33
CA SER A 37 -7.63 21.29 -19.03
C SER A 37 -7.81 21.03 -17.53
N GLN A 38 -7.36 21.94 -16.66
CA GLN A 38 -7.90 21.97 -15.30
C GLN A 38 -9.40 22.29 -15.41
N PRO A 39 -10.31 21.38 -15.03
CA PRO A 39 -11.72 21.72 -14.96
C PRO A 39 -11.87 22.89 -13.99
N PRO A 40 -12.65 23.93 -14.33
CA PRO A 40 -12.89 25.01 -13.39
C PRO A 40 -13.44 24.41 -12.09
N PRO A 41 -12.90 24.78 -10.91
CA PRO A 41 -13.40 24.27 -9.63
C PRO A 41 -14.86 24.67 -9.35
N ASP A 42 -15.44 25.52 -10.20
CA ASP A 42 -16.82 26.00 -10.14
C ASP A 42 -17.49 25.92 -11.52
N ALA A 43 -17.54 24.75 -12.14
CA ALA A 43 -18.59 24.51 -13.14
C ALA A 43 -19.93 24.43 -12.38
N PRO A 44 -20.85 25.40 -12.52
CA PRO A 44 -22.19 25.25 -11.97
C PRO A 44 -22.80 24.06 -12.69
N ALA A 45 -23.23 23.06 -11.92
CA ALA A 45 -24.12 22.04 -12.44
C ALA A 45 -25.26 22.75 -13.18
N THR A 46 -25.41 22.43 -14.47
CA THR A 46 -26.53 22.88 -15.26
C THR A 46 -27.81 22.52 -14.51
N ASP A 47 -28.54 23.53 -14.04
CA ASP A 47 -29.90 23.36 -13.52
C ASP A 47 -30.74 22.63 -14.59
N PRO A 48 -31.28 21.44 -14.30
CA PRO A 48 -32.39 20.94 -15.10
C PRO A 48 -33.63 21.81 -14.80
N GLU A 49 -34.26 22.27 -15.89
CA GLU A 49 -35.56 22.91 -15.94
C GLU A 49 -36.59 22.24 -14.99
N PRO A 50 -37.45 23.00 -14.30
CA PRO A 50 -38.18 22.53 -13.13
C PRO A 50 -39.20 21.45 -13.48
N VAL A 51 -39.00 20.25 -12.94
CA VAL A 51 -40.07 19.25 -12.80
C VAL A 51 -41.10 19.75 -11.77
N PRO A 52 -42.41 19.59 -12.03
CA PRO A 52 -43.45 20.17 -11.19
C PRO A 52 -43.40 19.58 -9.78
N ALA A 53 -43.56 20.45 -8.79
CA ALA A 53 -43.52 20.17 -7.37
C ALA A 53 -44.40 18.96 -7.00
N GLN A 54 -43.75 17.81 -6.78
CA GLN A 54 -44.25 16.81 -5.86
C GLN A 54 -43.69 17.17 -4.48
N ASN A 55 -44.59 17.42 -3.54
CA ASN A 55 -44.30 17.54 -2.12
C ASN A 55 -43.45 16.35 -1.66
N ILE A 56 -42.14 16.52 -1.67
CA ILE A 56 -41.25 15.77 -0.80
C ILE A 56 -40.95 16.75 0.32
N GLU A 57 -41.69 16.58 1.42
CA GLU A 57 -41.35 17.16 2.70
C GLU A 57 -39.91 16.71 3.00
N LEU A 58 -38.96 17.61 2.72
CA LEU A 58 -37.54 17.40 2.99
C LEU A 58 -37.40 17.42 4.51
N LYS A 59 -37.69 16.27 5.14
CA LYS A 59 -37.33 16.04 6.52
C LYS A 59 -35.81 16.12 6.54
N THR A 60 -35.33 17.30 6.87
CA THR A 60 -33.94 17.56 7.21
C THR A 60 -33.68 16.76 8.48
N GLU A 61 -33.49 15.46 8.32
CA GLU A 61 -32.76 14.65 9.29
C GLU A 61 -31.33 15.16 9.21
N ARG A 62 -31.08 16.20 10.02
CA ARG A 62 -29.73 16.59 10.39
C ARG A 62 -29.06 15.30 10.84
N ILE A 63 -28.03 14.89 10.10
CA ILE A 63 -27.15 13.80 10.48
C ILE A 63 -26.72 14.09 11.92
N ASP A 64 -27.20 13.29 12.87
CA ASP A 64 -26.80 13.42 14.25
C ASP A 64 -25.44 12.74 14.39
N TRP A 65 -24.39 13.55 14.50
CA TRP A 65 -23.02 13.08 14.74
C TRP A 65 -22.82 12.60 16.19
N SER A 66 -23.84 11.98 16.78
CA SER A 66 -23.92 11.48 18.14
C SER A 66 -23.36 10.04 18.28
N PHE A 67 -22.42 9.65 17.39
CA PHE A 67 -21.77 8.33 17.43
C PHE A 67 -21.12 8.05 18.79
N TYR A 68 -20.65 9.10 19.48
CA TYR A 68 -20.06 9.00 20.81
C TYR A 68 -21.08 8.90 21.95
N ASP A 69 -22.36 9.20 21.70
CA ASP A 69 -23.42 9.19 22.72
C ASP A 69 -24.26 7.91 22.70
N LEU A 70 -24.12 7.09 21.65
CA LEU A 70 -24.60 5.72 21.58
C LEU A 70 -23.47 4.74 21.89
N PHE A 71 -22.77 4.94 23.00
CA PHE A 71 -22.24 3.77 23.69
C PHE A 71 -23.44 3.11 24.37
N PRO A 72 -23.99 2.00 23.85
CA PRO A 72 -24.88 1.22 24.66
C PRO A 72 -24.12 0.91 25.95
N LYS A 73 -24.59 1.47 27.06
CA LYS A 73 -24.41 0.87 28.39
C LYS A 73 -25.22 -0.42 28.38
N ALA A 74 -24.86 -1.33 27.49
CA ALA A 74 -25.15 -2.73 27.64
C ALA A 74 -24.30 -3.14 28.82
N GLU A 75 -24.87 -3.00 30.02
CA GLU A 75 -24.55 -3.92 31.09
C GLU A 75 -24.82 -5.30 30.51
N VAL A 76 -23.75 -5.89 29.97
CA VAL A 76 -23.70 -7.31 29.69
C VAL A 76 -23.96 -7.93 31.04
N ALA A 77 -25.21 -8.37 31.27
CA ALA A 77 -25.50 -9.29 32.35
C ALA A 77 -24.37 -10.31 32.29
N ASN A 78 -23.60 -10.42 33.37
CA ASN A 78 -22.51 -11.37 33.50
C ASN A 78 -23.13 -12.78 33.49
N VAL A 79 -23.61 -13.20 32.31
CA VAL A 79 -23.73 -14.59 31.94
C VAL A 79 -22.31 -15.08 32.01
N GLY A 80 -22.05 -15.86 33.06
CA GLY A 80 -20.75 -16.26 33.56
C GLY A 80 -19.69 -16.20 32.49
N GLY A 81 -18.71 -15.33 32.72
CA GLY A 81 -17.67 -14.99 31.79
C GLY A 81 -17.22 -16.17 30.93
N TYR A 82 -16.85 -15.86 29.70
CA TYR A 82 -16.06 -16.76 28.87
C TYR A 82 -14.65 -16.98 29.48
N GLN A 83 -14.54 -17.31 30.77
CA GLN A 83 -13.54 -18.26 31.22
C GLN A 83 -13.92 -19.61 30.61
N ARG A 84 -13.56 -19.80 29.33
CA ARG A 84 -13.07 -21.13 28.97
C ARG A 84 -11.92 -21.36 29.93
N ALA A 85 -12.11 -22.25 30.91
CA ALA A 85 -11.02 -22.71 31.75
C ALA A 85 -9.91 -23.09 30.78
N LYS A 86 -8.80 -22.36 30.80
CA LYS A 86 -7.62 -22.60 29.97
C LYS A 86 -7.23 -24.04 30.25
N ARG A 87 -7.67 -24.97 29.39
CA ARG A 87 -7.23 -26.35 29.50
C ARG A 87 -5.76 -26.32 29.13
N GLU A 88 -4.92 -27.05 29.86
CA GLU A 88 -3.49 -27.11 29.54
C GLU A 88 -3.24 -27.59 28.09
N ASP A 89 -4.25 -28.25 27.48
CA ASP A 89 -4.27 -28.76 26.11
C ASP A 89 -4.87 -27.82 25.04
N ASP A 90 -5.32 -26.60 25.37
CA ASP A 90 -5.78 -25.68 24.32
C ASP A 90 -4.55 -25.20 23.49
N PRO A 91 -4.59 -25.28 22.14
CA PRO A 91 -3.45 -24.94 21.30
C PRO A 91 -3.06 -23.47 21.49
N LYS A 92 -1.76 -23.24 21.70
CA LYS A 92 -1.22 -21.89 21.94
C LYS A 92 -1.24 -21.08 20.64
N PRO A 93 -1.68 -19.82 20.66
CA PRO A 93 -1.59 -18.95 19.49
C PRO A 93 -0.12 -18.76 19.10
N THR A 94 0.15 -18.81 17.81
CA THR A 94 1.50 -18.63 17.26
C THR A 94 1.57 -17.34 16.48
N TYR A 95 2.56 -16.51 16.79
CA TYR A 95 2.71 -15.19 16.19
C TYR A 95 3.85 -15.16 15.17
N HIS A 96 3.69 -14.33 14.16
CA HIS A 96 4.70 -14.08 13.12
C HIS A 96 4.79 -12.59 12.84
N LEU A 97 5.91 -12.15 12.27
CA LEU A 97 6.07 -10.81 11.73
C LEU A 97 6.28 -10.90 10.22
N GLN A 98 5.46 -10.21 9.44
CA GLN A 98 5.68 -10.05 8.00
C GLN A 98 6.58 -8.84 7.78
N ALA A 99 7.76 -9.07 7.20
CA ALA A 99 8.77 -8.05 6.92
C ALA A 99 8.80 -7.65 5.43
N GLY A 100 7.77 -7.97 4.66
CA GLY A 100 7.63 -7.57 3.26
C GLY A 100 6.79 -8.53 2.43
N SER A 101 6.41 -8.10 1.23
CA SER A 101 5.75 -8.92 0.22
C SER A 101 6.23 -8.49 -1.15
N PHE A 102 6.86 -9.39 -1.88
CA PHE A 102 7.51 -9.11 -3.16
C PHE A 102 6.87 -9.93 -4.27
N ASN A 103 6.79 -9.39 -5.47
CA ASN A 103 6.36 -10.14 -6.66
C ASN A 103 7.51 -10.92 -7.30
N LEU A 104 8.75 -10.51 -7.05
CA LEU A 104 9.97 -11.15 -7.52
C LEU A 104 10.55 -12.05 -6.40
N PRO A 105 10.91 -13.30 -6.71
CA PRO A 105 11.47 -14.21 -5.71
C PRO A 105 12.87 -13.76 -5.23
N ARG A 106 13.63 -13.08 -6.10
CA ARG A 106 14.98 -12.57 -5.79
C ARG A 106 14.93 -11.50 -4.69
N ASP A 107 14.01 -10.54 -4.80
CA ASP A 107 13.88 -9.46 -3.82
C ASP A 107 13.44 -9.99 -2.44
N ALA A 108 12.57 -11.01 -2.42
CA ALA A 108 12.20 -11.71 -1.20
C ALA A 108 13.39 -12.44 -0.57
N ASP A 109 14.26 -13.05 -1.40
CA ASP A 109 15.47 -13.73 -0.93
C ASP A 109 16.51 -12.77 -0.35
N GLU A 110 16.72 -11.62 -1.01
CA GLU A 110 17.59 -10.55 -0.50
C GLU A 110 17.11 -10.07 0.88
N ARG A 111 15.81 -9.74 1.02
CA ARG A 111 15.24 -9.36 2.32
C ARG A 111 15.36 -10.47 3.34
N ARG A 112 15.13 -11.73 2.96
CA ARG A 112 15.32 -12.88 3.87
C ARG A 112 16.77 -12.96 4.36
N ALA A 113 17.75 -12.80 3.47
CA ALA A 113 19.15 -12.86 3.81
C ALA A 113 19.55 -11.76 4.81
N GLU A 114 19.10 -10.52 4.59
CA GLU A 114 19.30 -9.40 5.52
C GLU A 114 18.76 -9.72 6.93
N LEU A 115 17.56 -10.29 7.00
CA LEU A 115 16.92 -10.66 8.27
C LEU A 115 17.66 -11.81 8.97
N LEU A 116 18.12 -12.81 8.22
CA LEU A 116 18.93 -13.90 8.77
C LEU A 116 20.27 -13.38 9.32
N LEU A 117 20.88 -12.38 8.68
CA LEU A 117 22.10 -11.72 9.17
C LEU A 117 21.87 -10.96 10.48
N LEU A 118 20.66 -10.44 10.71
CA LEU A 118 20.25 -9.86 11.99
C LEU A 118 19.98 -10.92 13.08
N GLY A 119 20.13 -12.21 12.76
CA GLY A 119 19.85 -13.31 13.69
C GLY A 119 18.35 -13.59 13.85
N LEU A 120 17.50 -13.10 12.94
CA LEU A 120 16.07 -13.36 12.95
C LEU A 120 15.75 -14.59 12.11
N THR A 121 14.86 -15.46 12.61
CA THR A 121 14.37 -16.64 11.88
C THR A 121 13.41 -16.22 10.78
N ALA A 122 13.92 -15.98 9.57
CA ALA A 122 13.13 -15.52 8.42
C ALA A 122 12.89 -16.63 7.38
N PHE A 123 11.69 -16.67 6.82
CA PHE A 123 11.29 -17.60 5.75
C PHE A 123 10.39 -16.92 4.72
N ILE A 124 10.26 -17.52 3.54
CA ILE A 124 9.43 -17.00 2.45
C ILE A 124 8.19 -17.88 2.29
N GLU A 125 7.01 -17.26 2.33
CA GLU A 125 5.75 -17.89 1.99
C GLU A 125 5.29 -17.41 0.61
N THR A 126 5.01 -18.35 -0.30
CA THR A 126 4.54 -18.02 -1.65
C THR A 126 3.02 -18.21 -1.73
N LYS A 127 2.29 -17.15 -2.11
CA LYS A 127 0.82 -17.16 -2.23
C LYS A 127 0.37 -16.50 -3.53
N PRO A 128 -0.42 -17.18 -4.38
CA PRO A 128 -1.07 -16.53 -5.52
C PRO A 128 -2.29 -15.72 -5.04
N ILE A 129 -2.35 -14.43 -5.40
CA ILE A 129 -3.45 -13.52 -5.07
C ILE A 129 -3.83 -12.79 -6.35
N ASN A 130 -5.08 -12.93 -6.79
CA ASN A 130 -5.61 -12.30 -8.01
C ASN A 130 -4.74 -12.55 -9.26
N GLY A 131 -4.21 -13.76 -9.41
CA GLY A 131 -3.34 -14.14 -10.53
C GLY A 131 -1.88 -13.67 -10.44
N VAL A 132 -1.52 -12.90 -9.41
CA VAL A 132 -0.13 -12.50 -9.13
C VAL A 132 0.43 -13.36 -8.01
N THR A 133 1.63 -13.92 -8.22
CA THR A 133 2.32 -14.69 -7.17
C THR A 133 3.08 -13.72 -6.28
N TRP A 134 2.78 -13.76 -4.98
CA TRP A 134 3.47 -12.97 -3.97
C TRP A 134 4.37 -13.85 -3.12
N HIS A 135 5.56 -13.37 -2.84
CA HIS A 135 6.57 -13.95 -1.97
C HIS A 135 6.65 -13.09 -0.71
N ARG A 136 5.98 -13.53 0.35
CA ARG A 136 5.92 -12.84 1.64
C ARG A 136 7.09 -13.27 2.49
N VAL A 137 7.84 -12.31 3.02
CA VAL A 137 8.93 -12.59 3.95
C VAL A 137 8.38 -12.52 5.36
N MET A 138 8.47 -13.62 6.07
CA MET A 138 7.89 -13.84 7.38
C MET A 138 9.01 -14.15 8.39
N ILE A 139 8.80 -13.78 9.65
CA ILE A 139 9.73 -14.00 10.75
C ILE A 139 8.98 -14.67 11.90
N GLY A 140 9.61 -15.65 12.53
CA GLY A 140 9.03 -16.42 13.64
C GLY A 140 9.09 -17.93 13.36
N PRO A 141 8.32 -18.74 14.09
CA PRO A 141 7.24 -18.39 15.01
C PRO A 141 7.67 -17.76 16.34
N PHE A 142 6.79 -16.97 16.96
CA PHE A 142 6.94 -16.45 18.31
C PHE A 142 5.83 -16.99 19.23
N ASP A 143 6.21 -17.43 20.42
CA ASP A 143 5.29 -18.03 21.41
C ASP A 143 4.60 -16.99 22.31
N SER A 144 5.04 -15.74 22.27
CA SER A 144 4.54 -14.66 23.13
C SER A 144 4.60 -13.30 22.43
N ASP A 145 3.67 -12.42 22.81
CA ASP A 145 3.61 -11.04 22.34
C ASP A 145 4.88 -10.25 22.70
N THR A 146 5.50 -10.54 23.85
CA THR A 146 6.76 -9.93 24.26
C THR A 146 7.91 -10.26 23.31
N ASN A 147 8.00 -11.52 22.85
CA ASN A 147 9.03 -11.93 21.90
C ASN A 147 8.80 -11.31 20.51
N LEU A 148 7.54 -11.23 20.09
CA LEU A 148 7.16 -10.53 18.87
C LEU A 148 7.53 -9.04 18.94
N SER A 149 7.19 -8.36 20.04
CA SER A 149 7.46 -6.93 20.23
C SER A 149 8.97 -6.63 20.23
N ARG A 150 9.78 -7.53 20.81
CA ARG A 150 11.25 -7.42 20.77
C ARG A 150 11.78 -7.54 19.33
N ALA A 151 11.31 -8.53 18.58
CA ALA A 151 11.70 -8.71 17.19
C ALA A 151 11.27 -7.51 16.32
N GLN A 152 10.05 -7.00 16.52
CA GLN A 152 9.55 -5.81 15.84
C GLN A 152 10.42 -4.57 16.14
N SER A 153 10.84 -4.40 17.39
CA SER A 153 11.74 -3.31 17.79
C SER A 153 13.11 -3.42 17.12
N LEU A 154 13.65 -4.65 17.00
CA LEU A 154 14.92 -4.88 16.29
C LEU A 154 14.81 -4.56 14.80
N LEU A 155 13.69 -4.92 14.17
CA LEU A 155 13.41 -4.58 12.77
C LEU A 155 13.34 -3.06 12.57
N ALA A 156 12.59 -2.37 13.42
CA ALA A 156 12.46 -0.92 13.38
C ALA A 156 13.82 -0.22 13.57
N ALA A 157 14.66 -0.71 14.49
CA ALA A 157 16.01 -0.18 14.70
C ALA A 157 16.93 -0.31 13.48
N ASN A 158 16.66 -1.28 12.60
CA ASN A 158 17.39 -1.51 11.35
C ASN A 158 16.63 -0.97 10.12
N ASN A 159 15.61 -0.12 10.32
CA ASN A 159 14.77 0.47 9.26
C ASN A 159 13.98 -0.54 8.43
N PHE A 160 13.64 -1.70 9.01
CA PHE A 160 12.73 -2.66 8.40
C PHE A 160 11.30 -2.46 8.90
N GLU A 161 10.38 -2.22 7.99
CA GLU A 161 8.95 -2.22 8.27
C GLU A 161 8.46 -3.65 8.54
N SER A 162 7.55 -3.80 9.52
CA SER A 162 7.00 -5.12 9.84
C SER A 162 5.56 -5.06 10.34
N ILE A 163 4.79 -6.08 9.98
CA ILE A 163 3.37 -6.22 10.32
C ILE A 163 3.19 -7.49 11.16
N PRO A 164 2.65 -7.41 12.39
CA PRO A 164 2.37 -8.59 13.21
C PRO A 164 1.17 -9.37 12.69
N ILE A 165 1.32 -10.69 12.64
CA ILE A 165 0.28 -11.63 12.21
C ILE A 165 0.13 -12.71 13.28
N SER A 166 -1.09 -12.88 13.77
CA SER A 166 -1.43 -13.95 14.71
C SER A 166 -2.17 -15.05 13.96
N ASN A 167 -1.59 -16.26 13.95
CA ASN A 167 -2.33 -17.44 13.54
C ASN A 167 -3.05 -17.99 14.77
N LYS A 168 -4.38 -17.85 14.76
CA LYS A 168 -5.22 -18.57 15.68
C LYS A 168 -5.27 -20.04 15.24
N PRO A 169 -5.04 -20.99 16.15
CA PRO A 169 -5.19 -22.42 15.85
C PRO A 169 -6.63 -22.79 15.51
#